data_AF-A0A9E2V5H8-F1
#
_entry.id   AF-A0A9E2V5H8-F1
#
_cell.length_a   1.000
_cell.length_b   1.000
_cell.length_c   1.000
_cell.angle_alpha   90.00
_cell.angle_beta   90.00
_cell.angle_gamma   90.00
#
_symmetry.space_group_name_H-M   'P 1'
#
loop_
_entity.id
_entity.type
_entity.pdbx_description
1 polymer ?
#
loop_
_entity_poly.entity_id
_entity_poly.type
_entity_poly.pdbx_seq_one_letter_code
_entity_poly.pdbx_strand_id
1 'polypeptide(L)'
;MTSVGEPHRSRRGGGHGPAVVALGGGHGLSATLSALRHLTDTITAIVTVADDGGSSGRLRDELDVLPPGDLRMAMAALCDDSGPGRTWREVLQHRFSSLGPLDQHALGNLLIAAVWEIVDDPVAGLDLLGGLLGARGRVLPMCPVPLQIEADVRRPDGSLALVVGQSSVARTSDPIERVRLLPAVPPACDEAVDAVRGADVVVLGPGSWYTSVLPHLLVPDLAEALQTTGARSIVVL
;
A
#
# COMPACT_ATOMS: atom_id res chain seq x y z
N MET A 1 -5.57 -53.82 -17.13
CA MET A 1 -6.44 -53.12 -16.16
C MET A 1 -5.80 -51.78 -15.85
N THR A 2 -6.24 -50.79 -16.61
CA THR A 2 -5.95 -49.36 -16.49
C THR A 2 -6.73 -48.75 -15.32
N SER A 3 -6.09 -47.93 -14.50
CA SER A 3 -6.79 -47.00 -13.59
C SER A 3 -5.84 -45.86 -13.21
N VAL A 4 -5.87 -44.78 -13.99
CA VAL A 4 -6.46 -43.45 -13.68
C VAL A 4 -5.38 -42.50 -13.18
N GLY A 5 -4.80 -41.77 -14.13
CA GLY A 5 -4.02 -40.58 -13.86
C GLY A 5 -4.93 -39.46 -13.37
N GLU A 6 -4.45 -38.71 -12.38
CA GLU A 6 -5.09 -37.49 -11.91
C GLU A 6 -5.19 -36.46 -13.05
N PRO A 7 -6.28 -35.67 -13.11
CA PRO A 7 -6.42 -34.64 -14.11
C PRO A 7 -5.44 -33.50 -13.78
N HIS A 8 -4.34 -33.47 -14.52
CA HIS A 8 -3.50 -32.28 -14.65
C HIS A 8 -4.41 -31.14 -15.12
N ARG A 9 -4.70 -30.18 -14.22
CA ARG A 9 -5.50 -29.00 -14.57
C ARG A 9 -4.79 -28.24 -15.68
N SER A 10 -5.27 -28.43 -16.90
CA SER A 10 -4.87 -27.65 -18.06
C SER A 10 -5.27 -26.19 -17.81
N ARG A 11 -4.29 -25.34 -17.44
CA ARG A 11 -4.47 -23.89 -17.48
C ARG A 11 -4.63 -23.50 -18.95
N ARG A 12 -5.88 -23.31 -19.37
CA ARG A 12 -6.24 -22.74 -20.66
C ARG A 12 -5.65 -21.33 -20.77
N GLY A 13 -5.11 -21.03 -21.95
CA GLY A 13 -4.29 -19.86 -22.23
C GLY A 13 -5.02 -18.52 -22.16
N GLY A 14 -4.23 -17.49 -21.84
CA GLY A 14 -4.64 -16.09 -21.76
C GLY A 14 -3.60 -15.17 -21.11
N GLY A 15 -2.31 -15.30 -21.47
CA GLY A 15 -1.31 -14.21 -21.44
C GLY A 15 -0.85 -13.54 -20.13
N HIS A 16 -1.37 -13.85 -18.94
CA HIS A 16 -0.97 -13.12 -17.73
C HIS A 16 -0.73 -14.12 -16.58
N GLY A 17 0.36 -13.91 -15.81
CA GLY A 17 0.84 -14.79 -14.75
C GLY A 17 -0.14 -14.94 -13.57
N PRO A 18 0.29 -15.48 -12.42
CA PRO A 18 -0.58 -15.57 -11.24
C PRO A 18 -1.10 -14.20 -10.80
N ALA A 19 -2.29 -14.15 -10.22
CA ALA A 19 -2.82 -12.95 -9.57
C ALA A 19 -2.12 -12.76 -8.22
N VAL A 20 -1.37 -11.67 -8.07
CA VAL A 20 -0.56 -11.40 -6.87
C VAL A 20 -1.04 -10.12 -6.19
N VAL A 21 -1.35 -10.24 -4.89
CA VAL A 21 -1.60 -9.08 -4.02
C VAL A 21 -0.39 -8.84 -3.15
N ALA A 22 0.11 -7.61 -3.11
CA ALA A 22 1.19 -7.19 -2.22
C ALA A 22 0.68 -6.11 -1.26
N LEU A 23 0.77 -6.37 0.04
CA LEU A 23 0.32 -5.47 1.10
C LEU A 23 1.53 -4.83 1.80
N GLY A 24 1.50 -3.52 1.99
CA GLY A 24 2.58 -2.82 2.68
C GLY A 24 2.53 -1.31 2.57
N GLY A 25 3.71 -0.71 2.67
CA GLY A 25 3.93 0.72 2.48
C GLY A 25 5.40 1.01 2.14
N GLY A 26 5.66 2.26 1.78
CA GLY A 26 7.00 2.81 1.54
C GLY A 26 7.88 2.02 0.56
N HIS A 27 9.17 2.04 0.85
CA HIS A 27 10.22 1.48 -0.02
C HIS A 27 10.19 -0.05 -0.08
N GLY A 28 9.80 -0.72 1.01
CA GLY A 28 9.74 -2.18 1.04
C GLY A 28 8.70 -2.74 0.08
N LEU A 29 7.48 -2.18 0.11
CA LEU A 29 6.45 -2.52 -0.87
C LEU A 29 6.89 -2.16 -2.30
N SER A 30 7.49 -0.98 -2.51
CA SER A 30 8.00 -0.56 -3.82
C SER A 30 9.02 -1.54 -4.41
N ALA A 31 9.91 -2.10 -3.59
CA ALA A 31 10.85 -3.15 -4.01
C ALA A 31 10.13 -4.44 -4.39
N THR A 32 9.17 -4.91 -3.58
CA THR A 32 8.33 -6.08 -3.89
C THR A 32 7.60 -5.90 -5.22
N LEU A 33 6.93 -4.77 -5.42
CA LEU A 33 6.19 -4.48 -6.64
C LEU A 33 7.10 -4.45 -7.87
N SER A 34 8.28 -3.83 -7.74
CA SER A 34 9.28 -3.79 -8.82
C SER A 34 9.74 -5.19 -9.22
N ALA A 35 9.94 -6.09 -8.26
CA ALA A 35 10.30 -7.48 -8.52
C ALA A 35 9.14 -8.26 -9.16
N LEU A 36 7.91 -8.09 -8.65
CA LEU A 36 6.73 -8.79 -9.13
C LEU A 36 6.39 -8.47 -10.59
N ARG A 37 6.68 -7.24 -11.08
CA ARG A 37 6.50 -6.86 -12.48
C ARG A 37 7.27 -7.74 -13.48
N HIS A 38 8.30 -8.45 -13.03
CA HIS A 38 9.03 -9.40 -13.87
C HIS A 38 8.37 -10.79 -13.93
N LEU A 39 7.37 -11.05 -13.10
CA LEU A 39 6.75 -12.37 -12.94
C LEU A 39 5.30 -12.41 -13.44
N THR A 40 4.57 -11.30 -13.31
CA THR A 40 3.15 -11.21 -13.69
C THR A 40 2.78 -9.75 -13.95
N ASP A 41 1.79 -9.53 -14.80
CA ASP A 41 1.16 -8.20 -14.95
C ASP A 41 -0.15 -8.11 -14.13
N THR A 42 -0.56 -9.18 -13.46
CA THR A 42 -1.76 -9.21 -12.60
C THR A 42 -1.37 -8.94 -11.15
N ILE A 43 -0.91 -7.71 -10.89
CA ILE A 43 -0.45 -7.25 -9.59
C ILE A 43 -1.48 -6.28 -9.00
N THR A 44 -1.82 -6.46 -7.72
CA THR A 44 -2.54 -5.45 -6.93
C THR A 44 -1.72 -5.07 -5.70
N ALA A 45 -1.36 -3.80 -5.58
CA ALA A 45 -0.76 -3.24 -4.39
C ALA A 45 -1.87 -2.74 -3.46
N ILE A 46 -1.93 -3.24 -2.22
CA ILE A 46 -2.79 -2.69 -1.17
C ILE A 46 -1.89 -1.91 -0.21
N VAL A 47 -2.18 -0.63 -0.04
CA VAL A 47 -1.24 0.31 0.56
C VAL A 47 -1.81 0.91 1.84
N THR A 48 -0.98 1.00 2.87
CA THR A 48 -1.32 1.72 4.11
C THR A 48 -1.57 3.21 3.86
N VAL A 49 -2.54 3.77 4.58
CA VAL A 49 -2.95 5.18 4.52
C VAL A 49 -2.81 5.87 5.88
N ALA A 50 -1.76 5.48 6.62
CA ALA A 50 -1.47 6.00 7.95
C ALA A 50 -0.26 6.95 8.03
N ASP A 51 0.44 7.19 6.91
CA ASP A 51 1.58 8.12 6.86
C ASP A 51 1.17 9.53 7.33
N ASP A 52 2.01 10.12 8.17
CA ASP A 52 1.84 11.47 8.73
C ASP A 52 3.10 12.33 8.52
N GLY A 53 4.07 11.86 7.73
CA GLY A 53 5.35 12.50 7.54
C GLY A 53 5.41 13.42 6.32
N GLY A 54 6.23 14.47 6.42
CA GLY A 54 6.70 15.27 5.29
C GLY A 54 5.59 15.80 4.38
N SER A 55 5.74 15.61 3.06
CA SER A 55 4.77 16.06 2.07
C SER A 55 3.39 15.40 2.23
N SER A 56 3.31 14.15 2.70
CA SER A 56 2.03 13.46 2.85
C SER A 56 1.26 14.01 4.04
N GLY A 57 1.94 14.18 5.18
CA GLY A 57 1.36 14.77 6.39
C GLY A 57 0.82 16.17 6.14
N ARG A 58 1.59 17.04 5.48
CA ARG A 58 1.13 18.40 5.15
C ARG A 58 -0.13 18.41 4.29
N LEU A 59 -0.20 17.58 3.24
CA LEU A 59 -1.39 17.52 2.38
C LEU A 59 -2.61 16.96 3.11
N ARG A 60 -2.41 15.95 3.95
CA ARG A 60 -3.45 15.40 4.81
C ARG A 60 -4.01 16.48 5.75
N ASP A 61 -3.15 17.24 6.41
CA ASP A 61 -3.54 18.29 7.36
C ASP A 61 -4.24 19.47 6.65
N GLU A 62 -3.80 19.81 5.44
CA GLU A 62 -4.31 20.96 4.68
C GLU A 62 -5.61 20.65 3.91
N LEU A 63 -5.76 19.44 3.36
CA LEU A 63 -6.83 19.09 2.41
C LEU A 63 -7.79 18.00 2.93
N ASP A 64 -7.56 17.44 4.11
CA ASP A 64 -8.36 16.33 4.68
C ASP A 64 -8.44 15.09 3.77
N VAL A 65 -7.35 14.82 3.05
CA VAL A 65 -7.22 13.67 2.14
C VAL A 65 -6.44 12.52 2.78
N LEU A 66 -6.53 11.31 2.19
CA LEU A 66 -5.64 10.21 2.54
C LEU A 66 -4.17 10.63 2.31
N PRO A 67 -3.21 10.18 3.14
CA PRO A 67 -1.80 10.51 2.91
C PRO A 67 -1.29 9.83 1.62
N PRO A 68 -0.90 10.59 0.58
CA PRO A 68 -0.65 10.03 -0.75
C PRO A 68 0.75 9.40 -0.92
N GLY A 69 1.65 9.55 0.05
CA GLY A 69 3.08 9.21 -0.09
C GLY A 69 3.37 7.77 -0.48
N ASP A 70 2.81 6.82 0.27
CA ASP A 70 3.03 5.39 0.01
C ASP A 70 2.30 4.92 -1.25
N LEU A 71 1.11 5.48 -1.53
CA LEU A 71 0.36 5.22 -2.75
C LEU A 71 1.13 5.67 -4.00
N ARG A 72 1.72 6.87 -3.94
CA ARG A 72 2.63 7.40 -4.97
C ARG A 72 3.84 6.48 -5.18
N MET A 73 4.45 6.00 -4.10
CA MET A 73 5.59 5.07 -4.19
C MET A 73 5.19 3.76 -4.90
N ALA A 74 4.01 3.23 -4.58
CA ALA A 74 3.47 2.04 -5.24
C ALA A 74 3.18 2.29 -6.73
N MET A 75 2.55 3.42 -7.09
CA MET A 75 2.30 3.78 -8.49
C MET A 75 3.59 3.92 -9.28
N ALA A 76 4.60 4.62 -8.75
CA ALA A 76 5.89 4.77 -9.39
C ALA A 76 6.62 3.41 -9.58
N ALA A 77 6.46 2.50 -8.62
CA ALA A 77 6.99 1.14 -8.70
C ALA A 77 6.31 0.29 -9.78
N LEU A 78 5.06 0.62 -10.13
CA LEU A 78 4.28 -0.09 -11.15
C LEU A 78 4.34 0.54 -12.54
N CYS A 79 4.85 1.78 -12.69
CA CYS A 79 5.14 2.35 -14.01
C CYS A 79 6.00 1.37 -14.84
N ASP A 80 5.62 1.12 -16.09
CA ASP A 80 6.36 0.22 -16.96
C ASP A 80 7.78 0.73 -17.31
N ASP A 81 8.58 -0.10 -17.96
CA ASP A 81 9.94 0.26 -18.38
C ASP A 81 9.99 0.83 -19.80
N SER A 82 8.87 1.35 -20.33
CA SER A 82 8.87 2.13 -21.56
C SER A 82 9.53 3.50 -21.35
N GLY A 83 9.80 4.24 -22.42
CA GLY A 83 10.24 5.63 -22.33
C GLY A 83 9.26 6.49 -21.50
N PRO A 84 7.97 6.52 -21.86
CA PRO A 84 6.94 7.20 -21.07
C PRO A 84 6.83 6.74 -19.62
N GLY A 85 6.89 5.42 -19.35
CA GLY A 85 6.81 4.88 -18.00
C GLY A 85 7.96 5.32 -17.10
N ARG A 86 9.20 5.35 -17.63
CA ARG A 86 10.36 5.91 -16.91
C ARG A 86 10.19 7.39 -16.60
N THR A 87 9.74 8.18 -17.57
CA THR A 87 9.46 9.61 -17.36
C THR A 87 8.42 9.81 -16.26
N TRP A 88 7.32 9.05 -16.28
CA TRP A 88 6.29 9.13 -15.25
C TRP A 88 6.79 8.72 -13.87
N ARG A 89 7.65 7.70 -13.79
CA ARG A 89 8.32 7.32 -12.55
C ARG A 89 9.13 8.48 -11.98
N GLU A 90 9.89 9.20 -12.82
CA GLU A 90 10.64 10.38 -12.41
C GLU A 90 9.73 11.53 -11.97
N VAL A 91 8.65 11.81 -12.72
CA VAL A 91 7.66 12.85 -12.41
C VAL A 91 6.98 12.60 -11.07
N LEU A 92 6.53 11.37 -10.81
CA LEU A 92 5.91 10.99 -9.53
C LEU A 92 6.91 11.13 -8.38
N GLN A 93 8.18 10.78 -8.61
CA GLN A 93 9.21 10.80 -7.59
C GLN A 93 9.85 12.18 -7.38
N HIS A 94 9.62 13.13 -8.30
CA HIS A 94 10.18 14.47 -8.23
C HIS A 94 9.75 15.18 -6.94
N ARG A 95 10.72 15.76 -6.25
CA ARG A 95 10.50 16.65 -5.10
C ARG A 95 10.96 18.05 -5.47
N PHE A 96 10.10 19.02 -5.22
CA PHE A 96 10.46 20.42 -5.38
C PHE A 96 11.55 20.80 -4.37
N SER A 97 12.47 21.64 -4.82
CA SER A 97 13.48 22.30 -3.98
C SER A 97 13.27 23.80 -4.14
N SER A 98 12.84 24.48 -3.09
CA SER A 98 12.58 25.91 -3.12
C SER A 98 12.68 26.55 -1.73
N LEU A 99 12.56 27.87 -1.64
CA LEU A 99 12.40 28.58 -0.36
C LEU A 99 10.92 28.85 -0.01
N GLY A 100 9.98 28.34 -0.83
CA GLY A 100 8.55 28.63 -0.71
C GLY A 100 7.74 27.43 -0.20
N PRO A 101 6.40 27.56 -0.13
CA PRO A 101 5.50 26.54 0.42
C PRO A 101 5.57 25.18 -0.28
N LEU A 102 5.95 25.17 -1.57
CA LEU A 102 6.09 23.93 -2.34
C LEU A 102 7.35 23.12 -1.96
N ASP A 103 8.27 23.66 -1.15
CA ASP A 103 9.50 22.95 -0.81
C ASP A 103 9.24 21.56 -0.22
N GLN A 104 9.99 20.57 -0.70
CA GLN A 104 9.88 19.16 -0.35
C GLN A 104 8.54 18.47 -0.71
N HIS A 105 7.56 19.16 -1.33
CA HIS A 105 6.40 18.47 -1.89
C HIS A 105 6.85 17.52 -2.99
N ALA A 106 6.32 16.30 -2.96
CA ALA A 106 6.45 15.40 -4.08
C ALA A 106 5.38 15.77 -5.12
N LEU A 107 5.76 15.96 -6.39
CA LEU A 107 4.79 16.27 -7.44
C LEU A 107 3.73 15.17 -7.56
N GLY A 108 4.13 13.90 -7.45
CA GLY A 108 3.16 12.80 -7.45
C GLY A 108 2.12 12.86 -6.33
N ASN A 109 2.48 13.40 -5.15
CA ASN A 109 1.52 13.60 -4.07
C ASN A 109 0.47 14.68 -4.44
N LEU A 110 0.91 15.76 -5.07
CA LEU A 110 0.02 16.83 -5.54
C LEU A 110 -0.91 16.34 -6.66
N LEU A 111 -0.40 15.50 -7.57
CA LEU A 111 -1.21 14.89 -8.62
C LEU A 111 -2.30 13.98 -8.05
N ILE A 112 -1.98 13.15 -7.06
CA ILE A 112 -2.97 12.29 -6.38
C ILE A 112 -4.03 13.13 -5.68
N ALA A 113 -3.62 14.14 -4.90
CA ALA A 113 -4.54 15.04 -4.21
C ALA A 113 -5.50 15.75 -5.19
N ALA A 114 -4.95 16.32 -6.27
CA ALA A 114 -5.75 16.99 -7.29
C ALA A 114 -6.74 16.05 -7.98
N VAL A 115 -6.36 14.81 -8.26
CA VAL A 115 -7.28 13.83 -8.87
C VAL A 115 -8.39 13.44 -7.91
N TRP A 116 -8.10 13.26 -6.62
CA TRP A 116 -9.15 12.98 -5.63
C TRP A 116 -10.11 14.14 -5.46
N GLU A 117 -9.66 15.39 -5.50
CA GLU A 117 -10.56 16.56 -5.50
C GLU A 117 -11.50 16.59 -6.72
N ILE A 118 -11.06 16.07 -7.87
CA ILE A 118 -11.84 16.05 -9.11
C ILE A 118 -12.81 14.86 -9.14
N VAL A 119 -12.35 13.68 -8.75
CA VAL A 119 -13.09 12.42 -8.87
C VAL A 119 -13.99 12.16 -7.66
N ASP A 120 -13.64 12.73 -6.50
CA ASP A 120 -14.32 12.54 -5.21
C ASP A 120 -14.43 11.07 -4.78
N ASP A 121 -13.44 10.25 -5.16
CA ASP A 121 -13.34 8.85 -4.77
C ASP A 121 -11.86 8.40 -4.77
N PRO A 122 -11.34 7.88 -3.63
CA PRO A 122 -9.95 7.49 -3.54
C PRO A 122 -9.52 6.39 -4.50
N VAL A 123 -10.37 5.39 -4.72
CA VAL A 123 -10.08 4.21 -5.54
C VAL A 123 -10.13 4.58 -7.02
N ALA A 124 -11.22 5.20 -7.46
CA ALA A 124 -11.41 5.64 -8.84
C ALA A 124 -10.34 6.68 -9.25
N GLY A 125 -9.92 7.55 -8.33
CA GLY A 125 -8.82 8.48 -8.59
C GLY A 125 -7.48 7.79 -8.82
N LEU A 126 -7.17 6.75 -8.05
CA LEU A 126 -5.95 5.95 -8.25
C LEU A 126 -6.02 5.12 -9.53
N ASP A 127 -7.19 4.55 -9.86
CA ASP A 127 -7.40 3.82 -11.10
C ASP A 127 -7.25 4.74 -12.33
N LEU A 128 -7.79 5.96 -12.27
CA LEU A 128 -7.63 6.98 -13.31
C LEU A 128 -6.15 7.32 -13.53
N LEU A 129 -5.41 7.58 -12.44
CA LEU A 129 -3.97 7.83 -12.52
C LEU A 129 -3.22 6.60 -13.06
N GLY A 130 -3.52 5.41 -12.56
CA GLY A 130 -2.90 4.17 -13.04
C GLY A 130 -3.04 3.99 -14.56
N GLY A 131 -4.23 4.30 -15.11
CA GLY A 131 -4.48 4.29 -16.55
C GLY A 131 -3.66 5.32 -17.33
N LEU A 132 -3.59 6.57 -16.85
CA LEU A 132 -2.81 7.64 -17.47
C LEU A 132 -1.30 7.36 -17.47
N LEU A 133 -0.82 6.70 -16.43
CA LEU A 133 0.59 6.37 -16.21
C LEU A 133 1.03 5.09 -16.95
N GLY A 134 0.09 4.30 -17.47
CA GLY A 134 0.37 2.97 -18.03
C GLY A 134 0.92 2.00 -16.97
N ALA A 135 0.38 2.05 -15.74
CA ALA A 135 0.83 1.20 -14.65
C ALA A 135 0.57 -0.29 -14.94
N ARG A 136 1.54 -1.15 -14.63
CA ARG A 136 1.42 -2.62 -14.72
C ARG A 136 0.87 -3.19 -13.43
N GLY A 137 -0.45 -3.13 -13.30
CA GLY A 137 -1.17 -3.57 -12.12
C GLY A 137 -1.99 -2.43 -11.52
N ARG A 138 -2.55 -2.68 -10.34
CA ARG A 138 -3.49 -1.78 -9.66
C ARG A 138 -2.93 -1.35 -8.30
N VAL A 139 -3.19 -0.10 -7.91
CA VAL A 139 -2.85 0.41 -6.57
C VAL A 139 -4.15 0.77 -5.86
N LEU A 140 -4.33 0.19 -4.67
CA LEU A 140 -5.50 0.38 -3.83
C LEU A 140 -5.08 0.88 -2.45
N PRO A 141 -5.82 1.83 -1.86
CA PRO A 141 -5.69 2.10 -0.43
C PRO A 141 -6.30 0.93 0.36
N MET A 142 -5.74 0.64 1.53
CA MET A 142 -6.32 -0.40 2.40
C MET A 142 -7.64 0.04 3.05
N CYS A 143 -7.86 1.34 3.16
CA CYS A 143 -8.97 1.98 3.86
C CYS A 143 -9.36 3.28 3.13
N PRO A 144 -10.66 3.59 2.97
CA PRO A 144 -11.11 4.80 2.29
C PRO A 144 -11.04 6.06 3.17
N VAL A 145 -10.68 5.93 4.45
CA VAL A 145 -10.56 7.06 5.39
C VAL A 145 -9.14 7.20 5.94
N PRO A 146 -8.69 8.42 6.32
CA PRO A 146 -7.36 8.60 6.89
C PRO A 146 -7.21 7.84 8.21
N LEU A 147 -6.05 7.21 8.41
CA LEU A 147 -5.77 6.43 9.62
C LEU A 147 -4.65 7.07 10.44
N GLN A 148 -4.73 6.94 11.75
CA GLN A 148 -3.63 7.28 12.65
C GLN A 148 -3.17 6.01 13.37
N ILE A 149 -1.86 5.86 13.51
CA ILE A 149 -1.26 4.76 14.26
C ILE A 149 -0.89 5.26 15.65
N GLU A 150 -1.22 4.46 16.65
CA GLU A 150 -0.77 4.66 18.03
C GLU A 150 -0.14 3.38 18.57
N ALA A 151 0.81 3.52 19.48
CA ALA A 151 1.45 2.41 20.15
C ALA A 151 1.65 2.65 21.65
N ASP A 152 1.40 1.63 22.46
CA ASP A 152 1.90 1.58 23.84
C ASP A 152 3.35 1.09 23.81
N VAL A 153 4.28 1.91 24.31
CA VAL A 153 5.71 1.57 24.39
C VAL A 153 6.14 1.44 25.84
N ARG A 154 6.98 0.43 26.14
CA ARG A 154 7.55 0.23 27.47
C ARG A 154 8.83 1.05 27.63
N ARG A 155 8.81 2.00 28.55
CA ARG A 155 9.97 2.84 28.90
C ARG A 155 11.00 2.07 29.73
N PRO A 156 12.26 2.56 29.82
CA PRO A 156 13.30 1.93 30.64
C PRO A 156 12.95 1.79 32.13
N ASP A 157 12.09 2.65 32.66
CA ASP A 157 11.58 2.60 34.05
C ASP A 157 10.44 1.59 34.24
N GLY A 158 10.05 0.87 33.18
CA GLY A 158 8.97 -0.12 33.18
C GLY A 158 7.57 0.46 32.98
N SER A 159 7.41 1.79 32.93
CA SER A 159 6.12 2.43 32.66
C SER A 159 5.71 2.27 31.19
N LEU A 160 4.39 2.32 30.93
CA LEU A 160 3.85 2.37 29.58
C LEU A 160 3.60 3.82 29.18
N ALA A 161 4.05 4.20 27.99
CA ALA A 161 3.79 5.50 27.40
C ALA A 161 3.07 5.33 26.06
N LEU A 162 2.11 6.22 25.78
CA LEU A 162 1.46 6.29 24.47
C LEU A 162 2.35 7.08 23.49
N VAL A 163 2.59 6.50 22.32
CA VAL A 163 3.22 7.16 21.17
C VAL A 163 2.19 7.26 20.06
N VAL A 164 1.94 8.48 19.59
CA VAL A 164 0.96 8.80 18.55
C VAL A 164 1.67 9.23 17.27
N GLY A 165 1.17 8.73 16.14
CA GLY A 165 1.66 9.06 14.82
C GLY A 165 2.56 7.98 14.24
N GLN A 166 2.36 7.67 12.96
CA GLN A 166 3.09 6.64 12.22
C GLN A 166 4.59 6.90 12.25
N SER A 167 4.99 8.15 11.98
CA SER A 167 6.39 8.58 11.99
C SER A 167 7.05 8.41 13.36
N SER A 168 6.31 8.70 14.44
CA SER A 168 6.81 8.59 15.81
C SER A 168 6.95 7.14 16.23
N VAL A 169 5.94 6.31 15.94
CA VAL A 169 5.97 4.86 16.22
C VAL A 169 7.06 4.17 15.41
N ALA A 170 7.31 4.58 14.16
CA ALA A 170 8.37 3.99 13.33
C ALA A 170 9.79 4.29 13.85
N ARG A 171 9.98 5.39 14.61
CA ARG A 171 11.29 5.84 15.11
C ARG A 171 11.57 5.46 16.56
N THR A 172 10.58 4.93 17.28
CA THR A 172 10.79 4.54 18.68
C THR A 172 11.77 3.39 18.78
N SER A 173 12.71 3.48 19.73
CA SER A 173 13.61 2.39 20.10
C SER A 173 13.10 1.56 21.28
N ASP A 174 12.09 2.08 22.00
CA ASP A 174 11.48 1.41 23.14
C ASP A 174 10.62 0.23 22.67
N PRO A 175 10.58 -0.90 23.40
CA PRO A 175 9.73 -2.04 23.05
C PRO A 175 8.26 -1.65 22.90
N ILE A 176 7.68 -2.00 21.75
CA ILE A 176 6.24 -1.81 21.48
C ILE A 176 5.48 -3.01 22.05
N GLU A 177 4.52 -2.73 22.93
CA GLU A 177 3.66 -3.73 23.57
C GLU A 177 2.36 -3.93 22.80
N ARG A 178 1.81 -2.85 22.24
CA ARG A 178 0.55 -2.87 21.49
C ARG A 178 0.52 -1.77 20.46
N VAL A 179 0.02 -2.08 19.26
CA VAL A 179 -0.28 -1.11 18.20
C VAL A 179 -1.79 -1.08 17.95
N ARG A 180 -2.31 0.10 17.62
CA ARG A 180 -3.72 0.33 17.31
C ARG A 180 -3.85 1.30 16.15
N LEU A 181 -5.00 1.25 15.48
CA LEU A 181 -5.42 2.25 14.51
C LEU A 181 -6.49 3.15 15.13
N LEU A 182 -6.53 4.40 14.67
CA LEU A 182 -7.64 5.31 14.87
C LEU A 182 -8.19 5.72 13.49
N PRO A 183 -9.52 5.59 13.25
CA PRO A 183 -10.52 5.00 14.14
C PRO A 183 -10.25 3.51 14.45
N ALA A 184 -10.76 3.03 15.59
CA ALA A 184 -10.43 1.70 16.14
C ALA A 184 -10.98 0.52 15.31
N VAL A 185 -12.03 0.77 14.53
CA VAL A 185 -12.66 -0.20 13.63
C VAL A 185 -12.73 0.46 12.25
N PRO A 186 -11.60 0.62 11.56
CA PRO A 186 -11.58 1.29 10.27
C PRO A 186 -12.23 0.40 9.19
N PRO A 187 -13.00 0.97 8.25
CA PRO A 187 -13.52 0.22 7.12
C PRO A 187 -12.39 -0.21 6.18
N ALA A 188 -12.54 -1.33 5.48
CA ALA A 188 -11.69 -1.64 4.33
C ALA A 188 -12.22 -0.98 3.06
N CYS A 189 -11.37 -0.83 2.03
CA CYS A 189 -11.87 -0.68 0.67
C CYS A 189 -12.38 -2.04 0.17
N ASP A 190 -13.60 -2.10 -0.36
CA ASP A 190 -14.20 -3.34 -0.88
C ASP A 190 -13.32 -3.96 -1.97
N GLU A 191 -12.73 -3.14 -2.84
CA GLU A 191 -11.82 -3.58 -3.89
C GLU A 191 -10.55 -4.22 -3.36
N ALA A 192 -10.06 -3.78 -2.19
CA ALA A 192 -8.89 -4.35 -1.55
C ALA A 192 -9.22 -5.74 -0.98
N VAL A 193 -10.40 -5.88 -0.36
CA VAL A 193 -10.92 -7.16 0.14
C VAL A 193 -11.14 -8.15 -1.01
N ASP A 194 -11.77 -7.70 -2.09
CA ASP A 194 -12.03 -8.54 -3.27
C ASP A 194 -10.73 -8.96 -3.98
N ALA A 195 -9.73 -8.07 -4.04
CA ALA A 195 -8.42 -8.42 -4.55
C ALA A 195 -7.76 -9.55 -3.73
N VAL A 196 -7.82 -9.48 -2.40
CA VAL A 196 -7.28 -10.55 -1.52
C VAL A 196 -8.02 -11.87 -1.71
N ARG A 197 -9.35 -11.84 -1.85
CA ARG A 197 -10.19 -13.03 -2.08
C ARG A 197 -9.92 -13.67 -3.44
N GLY A 198 -9.61 -12.86 -4.45
CA GLY A 198 -9.32 -13.31 -5.81
C GLY A 198 -7.87 -13.67 -6.10
N ALA A 199 -6.96 -13.52 -5.12
CA ALA A 199 -5.53 -13.71 -5.32
C ALA A 199 -5.12 -15.19 -5.40
N ASP A 200 -4.10 -15.50 -6.23
CA ASP A 200 -3.38 -16.77 -6.16
C ASP A 200 -2.29 -16.72 -5.06
N VAL A 201 -1.68 -15.54 -4.87
CA VAL A 201 -0.60 -15.29 -3.93
C VAL A 201 -0.82 -13.96 -3.22
N VAL A 202 -0.60 -13.95 -1.90
CA VAL A 202 -0.58 -12.75 -1.07
C VAL A 202 0.82 -12.57 -0.50
N VAL A 203 1.39 -11.37 -0.65
CA VAL A 203 2.70 -10.98 -0.13
C VAL A 203 2.54 -9.89 0.92
N LEU A 204 3.04 -10.11 2.12
CA LEU A 204 3.07 -9.14 3.20
C LEU A 204 4.52 -8.63 3.37
N GLY A 205 4.72 -7.34 3.12
CA GLY A 205 6.04 -6.71 3.23
C GLY A 205 6.97 -6.89 2.01
N PRO A 206 8.29 -6.62 2.19
CA PRO A 206 8.93 -6.22 3.44
C PRO A 206 8.55 -4.78 3.82
N GLY A 207 8.87 -4.40 5.05
CA GLY A 207 8.61 -3.06 5.55
C GLY A 207 8.61 -3.02 7.07
N SER A 208 8.44 -1.83 7.64
CA SER A 208 8.27 -1.69 9.09
C SER A 208 7.11 -2.55 9.54
N TRP A 209 7.38 -3.49 10.46
CA TRP A 209 6.36 -4.43 10.91
C TRP A 209 5.16 -3.69 11.50
N TYR A 210 5.40 -2.73 12.41
CA TYR A 210 4.35 -2.03 13.13
C TYR A 210 3.65 -0.95 12.32
N THR A 211 4.32 -0.35 11.33
CA THR A 211 3.80 0.83 10.64
C THR A 211 3.54 0.65 9.14
N SER A 212 3.97 -0.46 8.56
CA SER A 212 3.75 -0.77 7.14
C SER A 212 3.08 -2.11 6.90
N VAL A 213 3.31 -3.14 7.73
CA VAL A 213 2.72 -4.48 7.50
C VAL A 213 1.50 -4.72 8.40
N LEU A 214 1.70 -4.71 9.72
CA LEU A 214 0.68 -4.97 10.73
C LEU A 214 -0.59 -4.09 10.60
N PRO A 215 -0.55 -2.82 10.14
CA PRO A 215 -1.76 -2.03 9.95
C PRO A 215 -2.83 -2.70 9.07
N HIS A 216 -2.44 -3.49 8.07
CA HIS A 216 -3.38 -4.22 7.20
C HIS A 216 -4.16 -5.30 7.97
N LEU A 217 -3.57 -5.86 9.03
CA LEU A 217 -4.20 -6.86 9.91
C LEU A 217 -5.07 -6.22 10.99
N LEU A 218 -5.01 -4.90 11.15
CA LEU A 218 -5.84 -4.13 12.08
C LEU A 218 -7.09 -3.55 11.40
N VAL A 219 -7.27 -3.76 10.10
CA VAL A 219 -8.50 -3.47 9.35
C VAL A 219 -9.35 -4.75 9.32
N PRO A 220 -10.51 -4.81 10.01
CA PRO A 220 -11.23 -6.06 10.26
C PRO A 220 -11.56 -6.89 9.00
N ASP A 221 -12.18 -6.27 8.00
CA ASP A 221 -12.62 -6.99 6.80
C ASP A 221 -11.43 -7.48 5.96
N LEU A 222 -10.34 -6.71 5.95
CA LEU A 222 -9.09 -7.11 5.29
C LEU A 222 -8.40 -8.25 6.05
N ALA A 223 -8.39 -8.20 7.39
CA ALA A 223 -7.88 -9.27 8.22
C ALA A 223 -8.68 -10.57 8.07
N GLU A 224 -10.01 -10.48 7.96
CA GLU A 224 -10.88 -11.64 7.67
C GLU A 224 -10.58 -12.21 6.28
N ALA A 225 -10.45 -11.35 5.26
CA ALA A 225 -10.11 -11.77 3.90
C ALA A 225 -8.75 -12.51 3.86
N LEU A 226 -7.75 -11.99 4.57
CA LEU A 226 -6.43 -12.62 4.66
C LEU A 226 -6.43 -13.95 5.42
N GLN A 227 -7.34 -14.14 6.38
CA GLN A 227 -7.48 -15.39 7.13
C GLN A 227 -8.25 -16.47 6.35
N THR A 228 -9.18 -16.06 5.49
CA THR A 228 -10.10 -16.96 4.80
C THR A 228 -9.73 -17.21 3.34
N THR A 229 -8.81 -16.43 2.77
CA THR A 229 -8.35 -16.59 1.39
C THR A 229 -7.67 -17.95 1.16
N GLY A 230 -7.89 -18.51 -0.03
CA GLY A 230 -7.18 -19.70 -0.51
C GLY A 230 -5.80 -19.41 -1.11
N ALA A 231 -5.40 -18.13 -1.16
CA ALA A 231 -4.13 -17.70 -1.71
C ALA A 231 -2.93 -18.25 -0.91
N ARG A 232 -1.79 -18.45 -1.59
CA ARG A 232 -0.54 -18.72 -0.88
C ARG A 232 -0.02 -17.42 -0.24
N SER A 233 0.03 -17.38 1.09
CA SER A 233 0.59 -16.26 1.84
C SER A 233 2.11 -16.35 1.97
N ILE A 234 2.80 -15.26 1.70
CA ILE A 234 4.25 -15.08 1.82
C ILE A 234 4.50 -13.86 2.69
N VAL A 235 5.27 -14.01 3.76
CA VAL A 235 5.75 -12.89 4.57
C VAL A 235 7.22 -12.68 4.25
N VAL A 236 7.58 -11.46 3.84
CA VAL A 236 8.97 -11.07 3.57
C VAL A 236 9.47 -10.25 4.75
N LEU A 237 10.45 -10.80 5.47
CA LEU A 237 11.03 -10.22 6.69
C LEU A 237 12.26 -9.36 6.37
#